data_AF-A0A817Z5V4-F1
#
_entry.id   AF-A0A817Z5V4-F1
#
_cell.length_a   1.000
_cell.length_b   1.000
_cell.length_c   1.000
_cell.angle_alpha   90.00
_cell.angle_beta   90.00
_cell.angle_gamma   90.00
#
_symmetry.space_group_name_H-M   'P 1'
#
loop_
_entity.id
_entity.type
_entity.pdbx_description
1 polymer ?
#
loop_
_entity_poly.entity_id
_entity_poly.type
_entity_poly.pdbx_seq_one_letter_code
_entity_poly.pdbx_strand_id
1 'polypeptide(L)'
;MALCLAISLVTRHGFVPYDQLVRYKWWFECGYMSSTGQCFDIGAATSQSLKEFVYRQTMFAKRHRIPLARVDYLSDHNLLENFQVHCSTPVVAGNGALMRLAPVPLFFYKHPKQAIEFSGYSGQITHGDKKAYDACRYYGALIYATLNGFNKKQLLDKNFYKKHKSWFDDKPLCEEIKRIAEGSYQKKGGYKDGIRGKGYIVNALEAALWAFWSDNDSFEQGVLAAVNLGDDTDTTAAIYGQLAGAYYGYKNLPKNWVEQVYAKKFILNLSKWIAYEGENWKKMEISLSSSQFTNDIDNSVPVYHQERIENKVNALLVQRNSGCKTVPNERQANRRSILELESMFSEVDLLAL
;
A
#
# COMPACT_ATOMS: atom_id res chain seq x y z
N MET A 1 -9.34 -2.51 -2.72
CA MET A 1 -7.97 -3.07 -2.64
C MET A 1 -6.96 -2.19 -1.88
N ALA A 2 -6.89 -0.87 -2.09
CA ALA A 2 -5.92 0.00 -1.37
C ALA A 2 -6.02 -0.16 0.17
N LEU A 3 -7.23 -0.23 0.72
CA LEU A 3 -7.47 -0.50 2.14
C LEU A 3 -6.91 -1.85 2.60
N CYS A 4 -7.01 -2.89 1.77
CA CYS A 4 -6.43 -4.20 2.07
C CYS A 4 -4.90 -4.12 2.16
N LEU A 5 -4.27 -3.41 1.21
CA LEU A 5 -2.82 -3.18 1.21
C LEU A 5 -2.37 -2.38 2.43
N ALA A 6 -3.09 -1.31 2.74
CA ALA A 6 -2.86 -0.46 3.90
C ALA A 6 -2.90 -1.25 5.22
N ILE A 7 -3.95 -2.05 5.42
CA ILE A 7 -4.05 -2.87 6.62
C ILE A 7 -2.96 -3.95 6.65
N SER A 8 -2.56 -4.51 5.49
CA SER A 8 -1.44 -5.45 5.44
C SER A 8 -0.16 -4.84 5.99
N LEU A 9 0.19 -3.64 5.51
CA LEU A 9 1.37 -2.91 5.95
C LEU A 9 1.35 -2.61 7.45
N VAL A 10 0.22 -2.09 7.95
CA VAL A 10 0.06 -1.75 9.37
C VAL A 10 0.13 -2.98 10.27
N THR A 11 -0.63 -4.03 9.95
CA THR A 11 -0.71 -5.23 10.81
C THR A 11 0.54 -6.10 10.77
N ARG A 12 1.31 -6.04 9.69
CA ARG A 12 2.56 -6.79 9.54
C ARG A 12 3.79 -5.96 9.89
N HIS A 13 3.60 -4.69 10.28
CA HIS A 13 4.68 -3.74 10.55
C HIS A 13 5.72 -3.72 9.41
N GLY A 14 5.25 -3.78 8.16
CA GLY A 14 6.11 -3.94 6.99
C GLY A 14 5.42 -4.61 5.82
N PHE A 15 6.18 -4.90 4.77
CA PHE A 15 5.65 -5.44 3.53
C PHE A 15 5.75 -6.97 3.50
N VAL A 16 4.59 -7.64 3.59
CA VAL A 16 4.49 -9.11 3.49
C VAL A 16 3.55 -9.45 2.33
N PRO A 17 4.08 -9.81 1.14
CA PRO A 17 3.28 -10.03 -0.06
C PRO A 17 2.19 -11.10 0.10
N TYR A 18 2.46 -12.11 0.92
CA TYR A 18 1.48 -13.16 1.25
C TYR A 18 0.26 -12.58 1.96
N ASP A 19 0.45 -11.76 2.99
CA ASP A 19 -0.65 -11.15 3.76
C ASP A 19 -1.44 -10.15 2.89
N GLN A 20 -0.77 -9.45 1.97
CA GLN A 20 -1.46 -8.64 0.95
C GLN A 20 -2.42 -9.48 0.11
N LEU A 21 -1.99 -10.65 -0.39
CA LEU A 21 -2.83 -11.57 -1.16
C LEU A 21 -3.95 -12.17 -0.32
N VAL A 22 -3.70 -12.51 0.95
CA VAL A 22 -4.74 -12.97 1.90
C VAL A 22 -5.84 -11.92 2.04
N ARG A 23 -5.49 -10.65 2.22
CA ARG A 23 -6.51 -9.58 2.36
C ARG A 23 -7.26 -9.33 1.07
N TYR A 24 -6.59 -9.41 -0.08
CA TYR A 24 -7.27 -9.35 -1.38
C TYR A 24 -8.20 -10.55 -1.58
N LYS A 25 -7.81 -11.74 -1.13
CA LYS A 25 -8.68 -12.92 -1.11
C LYS A 25 -9.92 -12.68 -0.25
N TRP A 26 -9.77 -12.17 0.97
CA TRP A 26 -10.93 -11.84 1.82
C TRP A 26 -11.84 -10.80 1.16
N TRP A 27 -11.28 -9.79 0.50
CA TRP A 27 -12.09 -8.85 -0.27
C TRP A 27 -12.86 -9.56 -1.38
N PHE A 28 -12.18 -10.42 -2.14
CA PHE A 28 -12.75 -11.17 -3.26
C PHE A 28 -13.84 -12.17 -2.85
N GLU A 29 -13.65 -12.90 -1.75
CA GLU A 29 -14.54 -13.98 -1.32
C GLU A 29 -15.70 -13.49 -0.44
N CYS A 30 -15.47 -12.49 0.42
CA CYS A 30 -16.47 -12.07 1.42
C CYS A 30 -16.68 -10.55 1.51
N GLY A 31 -16.13 -9.75 0.58
CA GLY A 31 -16.35 -8.31 0.58
C GLY A 31 -15.59 -7.56 1.68
N TYR A 32 -14.56 -8.16 2.29
CA TYR A 32 -13.70 -7.49 3.26
C TYR A 32 -13.20 -6.13 2.74
N MET A 33 -13.39 -5.07 3.51
CA MET A 33 -13.05 -3.68 3.14
C MET A 33 -13.76 -3.14 1.89
N SER A 34 -14.92 -3.71 1.52
CA SER A 34 -15.79 -3.18 0.48
C SER A 34 -16.74 -2.10 1.03
N SER A 35 -17.06 -1.11 0.20
CA SER A 35 -18.08 -0.09 0.52
C SER A 35 -19.52 -0.62 0.47
N THR A 36 -19.75 -1.75 -0.19
CA THR A 36 -21.08 -2.37 -0.33
C THR A 36 -21.25 -3.62 0.52
N GLY A 37 -20.21 -4.02 1.25
CA GLY A 37 -20.16 -5.29 2.00
C GLY A 37 -19.98 -6.54 1.13
N GLN A 38 -19.83 -6.40 -0.19
CA GLN A 38 -19.57 -7.50 -1.13
C GLN A 38 -18.45 -7.13 -2.10
N CYS A 39 -17.77 -8.12 -2.70
CA CYS A 39 -16.85 -7.84 -3.80
C CYS A 39 -17.63 -7.37 -5.03
N PHE A 40 -17.30 -6.19 -5.55
CA PHE A 40 -17.78 -5.70 -6.84
C PHE A 40 -16.62 -5.08 -7.61
N ASP A 41 -16.79 -4.96 -8.93
CA ASP A 41 -15.84 -4.29 -9.82
C ASP A 41 -14.40 -4.87 -9.79
N ILE A 42 -14.31 -6.19 -9.70
CA ILE A 42 -13.02 -6.89 -9.78
C ILE A 42 -12.61 -7.11 -11.25
N GLY A 43 -11.49 -6.53 -11.65
CA GLY A 43 -10.90 -6.77 -12.98
C GLY A 43 -10.44 -8.21 -13.19
N ALA A 44 -10.51 -8.70 -14.43
CA ALA A 44 -10.19 -10.09 -14.79
C ALA A 44 -8.78 -10.52 -14.35
N ALA A 45 -7.78 -9.66 -14.55
CA ALA A 45 -6.39 -9.89 -14.12
C ALA A 45 -6.26 -10.17 -12.62
N THR A 46 -6.92 -9.36 -11.80
CA THR A 46 -6.92 -9.52 -10.34
C THR A 46 -7.67 -10.79 -9.95
N SER A 47 -8.86 -11.03 -10.51
CA SER A 47 -9.63 -12.25 -10.22
C SER A 47 -8.85 -13.52 -10.55
N GLN A 48 -8.17 -13.56 -11.71
CA GLN A 48 -7.35 -14.70 -12.10
C GLN A 48 -6.17 -14.91 -11.14
N SER A 49 -5.48 -13.84 -10.76
CA SER A 49 -4.35 -13.93 -9.81
C SER A 49 -4.79 -14.40 -8.43
N LEU A 50 -5.97 -13.97 -7.96
CA LEU A 50 -6.50 -14.41 -6.66
C LEU A 50 -6.98 -15.87 -6.69
N LYS A 51 -7.58 -16.33 -7.79
CA LYS A 51 -7.92 -17.75 -7.98
C LYS A 51 -6.66 -18.62 -7.96
N GLU A 52 -5.60 -18.19 -8.65
CA GLU A 52 -4.31 -18.87 -8.62
C GLU A 52 -3.69 -18.87 -7.22
N PHE A 53 -3.78 -17.75 -6.49
CA PHE A 53 -3.33 -17.68 -5.10
C PHE A 53 -4.08 -18.67 -4.20
N VAL A 54 -5.41 -18.72 -4.27
CA VAL A 54 -6.24 -19.66 -3.49
C VAL A 54 -5.89 -21.11 -3.80
N TYR A 55 -5.68 -21.44 -5.07
CA TYR A 55 -5.24 -22.76 -5.49
C TYR A 55 -3.88 -23.12 -4.88
N ARG A 56 -2.88 -22.25 -5.02
CA ARG A 56 -1.53 -22.45 -4.45
C ARG A 56 -1.56 -22.53 -2.93
N GLN A 57 -2.33 -21.69 -2.27
CA GLN A 57 -2.53 -21.68 -0.83
C GLN A 57 -3.08 -23.02 -0.33
N THR A 58 -4.07 -23.57 -1.04
CA THR A 58 -4.64 -24.89 -0.74
C THR A 58 -3.62 -26.02 -0.91
N MET A 59 -2.84 -26.00 -1.99
CA MET A 59 -1.81 -27.01 -2.25
C MET A 59 -0.65 -26.92 -1.26
N PHE A 60 -0.25 -25.70 -0.90
CA PHE A 60 0.78 -25.43 0.10
C PHE A 60 0.36 -25.97 1.48
N ALA A 61 -0.87 -25.67 1.90
CA ALA A 61 -1.42 -26.18 3.17
C ALA A 61 -1.40 -27.70 3.23
N LYS A 62 -1.81 -28.39 2.16
CA LYS A 62 -1.76 -29.85 2.06
C LYS A 62 -0.33 -30.39 2.16
N ARG A 63 0.61 -29.80 1.41
CA ARG A 63 2.03 -30.24 1.38
C ARG A 63 2.69 -30.12 2.75
N HIS A 64 2.42 -29.03 3.46
CA HIS A 64 3.02 -28.74 4.76
C HIS A 64 2.17 -29.20 5.96
N ARG A 65 1.06 -29.91 5.71
CA ARG A 65 0.11 -30.40 6.73
C ARG A 65 -0.43 -29.28 7.65
N ILE A 66 -0.66 -28.10 7.06
CA ILE A 66 -1.22 -26.94 7.74
C ILE A 66 -2.76 -26.99 7.61
N PRO A 67 -3.53 -26.88 8.70
CA PRO A 67 -4.99 -26.77 8.60
C PRO A 67 -5.41 -25.56 7.74
N LEU A 68 -6.34 -25.73 6.79
CA LEU A 68 -6.76 -24.64 5.90
C LEU A 68 -7.27 -23.40 6.67
N ALA A 69 -7.93 -23.59 7.81
CA ALA A 69 -8.38 -22.47 8.66
C ALA A 69 -7.24 -21.61 9.24
N ARG A 70 -5.98 -22.11 9.22
CA ARG A 70 -4.79 -21.42 9.73
C ARG A 70 -3.95 -20.78 8.64
N VAL A 71 -4.15 -21.17 7.38
CA VAL A 71 -3.23 -20.81 6.29
C VAL A 71 -3.18 -19.30 6.02
N ASP A 72 -4.29 -18.59 6.24
CA ASP A 72 -4.35 -17.13 6.09
C ASP A 72 -3.54 -16.37 7.14
N TYR A 73 -3.29 -17.01 8.29
CA TYR A 73 -2.66 -16.39 9.45
C TYR A 73 -1.20 -16.81 9.61
N LEU A 74 -0.59 -17.34 8.54
CA LEU A 74 0.81 -17.75 8.56
C LEU A 74 1.73 -16.56 8.90
N SER A 75 2.63 -16.81 9.84
CA SER A 75 3.65 -15.86 10.30
C SER A 75 5.06 -16.47 10.31
N ASP A 76 5.17 -17.78 10.11
CA ASP A 76 6.45 -18.47 9.99
C ASP A 76 7.21 -17.97 8.75
N HIS A 77 8.38 -17.40 8.98
CA HIS A 77 9.19 -16.79 7.94
C HIS A 77 9.64 -17.79 6.87
N ASN A 78 10.09 -18.97 7.28
CA ASN A 78 10.59 -19.99 6.37
C ASN A 78 9.47 -20.51 5.46
N LEU A 79 8.26 -20.69 6.00
CA LEU A 79 7.11 -21.09 5.20
C LEU A 79 6.69 -20.00 4.21
N LEU A 80 6.68 -18.74 4.66
CA LEU A 80 6.29 -17.61 3.81
C LEU A 80 7.29 -17.37 2.66
N GLU A 81 8.60 -17.48 2.92
CA GLU A 81 9.64 -17.37 1.87
C GLU A 81 9.51 -18.46 0.80
N ASN A 82 9.06 -19.65 1.19
CA ASN A 82 8.85 -20.77 0.26
C ASN A 82 7.51 -20.69 -0.50
N PHE A 83 6.65 -19.72 -0.19
CA PHE A 83 5.37 -19.56 -0.88
C PHE A 83 5.53 -18.71 -2.14
N GLN A 84 5.13 -19.25 -3.30
CA GLN A 84 5.23 -18.52 -4.57
C GLN A 84 4.08 -17.50 -4.75
N VAL A 85 4.32 -16.27 -4.31
CA VAL A 85 3.37 -15.14 -4.33
C VAL A 85 3.14 -14.51 -5.71
N HIS A 86 3.98 -14.79 -6.71
CA HIS A 86 3.77 -14.29 -8.07
C HIS A 86 2.67 -15.09 -8.79
N CYS A 87 1.41 -14.73 -8.54
CA CYS A 87 0.22 -15.42 -9.03
C CYS A 87 -0.30 -14.90 -10.38
N SER A 88 0.38 -13.93 -10.98
CA SER A 88 0.03 -13.34 -12.27
C SER A 88 0.98 -13.78 -13.37
N THR A 89 0.51 -13.80 -14.62
CA THR A 89 1.37 -14.12 -15.77
C THR A 89 2.19 -12.91 -16.21
N PRO A 90 3.36 -13.09 -16.85
CA PRO A 90 4.26 -12.00 -17.24
C PRO A 90 3.74 -11.03 -18.31
N VAL A 91 2.53 -11.22 -18.82
CA VAL A 91 1.92 -10.41 -19.90
C VAL A 91 0.74 -9.56 -19.43
N VAL A 92 0.37 -9.67 -18.15
CA VAL A 92 -0.77 -8.95 -17.57
C VAL A 92 -0.36 -7.52 -17.22
N ALA A 93 -0.71 -6.58 -18.09
CA ALA A 93 -0.38 -5.15 -17.97
C ALA A 93 -1.59 -4.24 -17.64
N GLY A 94 -2.54 -4.76 -16.85
CA GLY A 94 -3.71 -4.00 -16.39
C GLY A 94 -3.35 -2.90 -15.37
N ASN A 95 -4.16 -1.85 -15.31
CA ASN A 95 -3.96 -0.68 -14.43
C ASN A 95 -4.31 -0.93 -12.94
N GLY A 96 -4.94 -2.06 -12.59
CA GLY A 96 -5.42 -2.36 -11.25
C GLY A 96 -4.33 -2.45 -10.15
N ALA A 97 -3.06 -2.61 -10.54
CA ALA A 97 -1.93 -2.48 -9.62
C ALA A 97 -1.69 -1.04 -9.18
N LEU A 98 -1.85 -0.08 -10.10
CA LEU A 98 -1.51 1.32 -9.91
C LEU A 98 -2.60 2.07 -9.13
N MET A 99 -3.88 1.72 -9.33
CA MET A 99 -5.01 2.36 -8.65
C MET A 99 -5.07 2.13 -7.13
N ARG A 100 -4.20 1.26 -6.60
CA ARG A 100 -4.19 0.88 -5.17
C ARG A 100 -2.84 1.15 -4.48
N LEU A 101 -1.93 1.88 -5.12
CA LEU A 101 -0.51 1.86 -4.78
C LEU A 101 -0.14 2.65 -3.52
N ALA A 102 -0.78 3.81 -3.30
CA ALA A 102 -0.42 4.82 -2.31
C ALA A 102 -0.04 4.32 -0.92
N PRO A 103 -0.70 3.30 -0.32
CA PRO A 103 -0.30 2.81 1.01
C PRO A 103 1.19 2.47 1.13
N VAL A 104 1.82 1.96 0.06
CA VAL A 104 3.24 1.53 0.09
C VAL A 104 4.20 2.72 0.22
N PRO A 105 4.24 3.69 -0.70
CA PRO A 105 5.14 4.83 -0.56
C PRO A 105 4.82 5.71 0.66
N LEU A 106 3.56 5.71 1.15
CA LEU A 106 3.20 6.38 2.40
C LEU A 106 3.82 5.68 3.63
N PHE A 107 3.81 4.35 3.67
CA PHE A 107 4.40 3.59 4.76
C PHE A 107 5.93 3.69 4.76
N PHE A 108 6.57 3.58 3.60
CA PHE A 108 8.04 3.59 3.48
C PHE A 108 8.61 4.98 3.17
N TYR A 109 7.94 6.06 3.57
CA TYR A 109 8.26 7.43 3.13
C TYR A 109 9.67 7.92 3.54
N LYS A 110 10.33 7.28 4.51
CA LYS A 110 11.73 7.53 4.93
C LYS A 110 12.77 6.68 4.19
N HIS A 111 12.32 5.72 3.39
CA HIS A 111 13.14 4.66 2.84
C HIS A 111 12.93 4.55 1.32
N PRO A 112 13.60 5.40 0.50
CA PRO A 112 13.31 5.53 -0.93
C PRO A 112 13.35 4.19 -1.67
N LYS A 113 14.41 3.40 -1.43
CA LYS A 113 14.59 2.10 -2.08
C LYS A 113 13.41 1.16 -1.79
N GLN A 114 13.01 1.06 -0.53
CA GLN A 114 11.87 0.22 -0.10
C GLN A 114 10.54 0.74 -0.64
N ALA A 115 10.29 2.05 -0.57
CA ALA A 115 9.09 2.66 -1.13
C ALA A 115 8.90 2.31 -2.61
N ILE A 116 9.98 2.30 -3.38
CA ILE A 116 9.94 2.06 -4.83
C ILE A 116 9.94 0.56 -5.14
N GLU A 117 10.81 -0.23 -4.51
CA GLU A 117 10.87 -1.68 -4.69
C GLU A 117 9.54 -2.34 -4.32
N PHE A 118 9.00 -2.04 -3.14
CA PHE A 118 7.74 -2.62 -2.69
C PHE A 118 6.54 -2.09 -3.48
N SER A 119 6.62 -0.88 -4.05
CA SER A 119 5.61 -0.39 -4.98
C SER A 119 5.54 -1.29 -6.21
N GLY A 120 6.70 -1.63 -6.80
CA GLY A 120 6.78 -2.59 -7.89
C GLY A 120 6.28 -3.98 -7.50
N TYR A 121 6.79 -4.51 -6.39
CA TYR A 121 6.47 -5.85 -5.91
C TYR A 121 4.97 -6.01 -5.63
N SER A 122 4.34 -5.04 -4.94
CA SER A 122 2.90 -5.04 -4.64
C SER A 122 2.03 -5.07 -5.90
N GLY A 123 2.48 -4.46 -6.99
CA GLY A 123 1.83 -4.57 -8.30
C GLY A 123 2.06 -5.94 -8.94
N GLN A 124 3.31 -6.40 -8.93
CA GLN A 124 3.77 -7.60 -9.64
C GLN A 124 3.02 -8.88 -9.23
N ILE A 125 2.64 -9.01 -7.96
CA ILE A 125 1.98 -10.23 -7.47
C ILE A 125 0.59 -10.47 -8.07
N THR A 126 -0.07 -9.44 -8.64
CA THR A 126 -1.33 -9.60 -9.40
C THR A 126 -1.27 -9.11 -10.86
N HIS A 127 -0.23 -8.38 -11.24
CA HIS A 127 0.00 -7.89 -12.62
C HIS A 127 1.46 -8.13 -13.01
N GLY A 128 1.74 -9.28 -13.63
CA GLY A 128 3.10 -9.78 -13.82
C GLY A 128 3.91 -9.10 -14.93
N ASP A 129 3.28 -8.26 -15.78
CA ASP A 129 4.00 -7.56 -16.85
C ASP A 129 4.96 -6.50 -16.30
N LYS A 130 6.14 -6.42 -16.90
CA LYS A 130 7.16 -5.41 -16.58
C LYS A 130 6.65 -3.99 -16.60
N LYS A 131 5.76 -3.66 -17.54
CA LYS A 131 5.11 -2.35 -17.65
C LYS A 131 4.29 -2.05 -16.41
N ALA A 132 3.65 -3.05 -15.79
CA ALA A 132 2.83 -2.86 -14.62
C ALA A 132 3.65 -2.57 -13.36
N TYR A 133 4.65 -3.39 -13.06
CA TYR A 133 5.47 -3.16 -11.87
C TYR A 133 6.44 -1.98 -12.04
N ASP A 134 6.94 -1.68 -13.25
CA ASP A 134 7.74 -0.47 -13.48
C ASP A 134 6.90 0.81 -13.39
N ALA A 135 5.64 0.78 -13.84
CA ALA A 135 4.71 1.89 -13.61
C ALA A 135 4.52 2.15 -12.11
N CYS A 136 4.32 1.08 -11.32
CA CYS A 136 4.19 1.20 -9.87
C CYS A 136 5.48 1.72 -9.22
N ARG A 137 6.67 1.25 -9.64
CA ARG A 137 7.96 1.77 -9.15
C ARG A 137 8.10 3.26 -9.42
N TYR A 138 7.85 3.69 -10.66
CA TYR A 138 7.96 5.10 -11.05
C TYR A 138 6.95 5.97 -10.30
N TYR A 139 5.69 5.54 -10.23
CA TYR A 139 4.64 6.29 -9.54
C TYR A 139 4.85 6.34 -8.02
N GLY A 140 5.34 5.24 -7.42
CA GLY A 140 5.77 5.21 -6.03
C GLY A 140 6.90 6.19 -5.74
N ALA A 141 7.85 6.37 -6.67
CA ALA A 141 8.92 7.38 -6.55
C ALA A 141 8.36 8.81 -6.56
N LEU A 142 7.34 9.11 -7.37
CA LEU A 142 6.70 10.43 -7.39
C LEU A 142 5.96 10.72 -6.08
N ILE A 143 5.22 9.76 -5.54
CA ILE A 143 4.55 9.91 -4.23
C ILE A 143 5.60 10.06 -3.13
N TYR A 144 6.63 9.22 -3.10
CA TYR A 144 7.75 9.35 -2.15
C TYR A 144 8.39 10.75 -2.20
N ALA A 145 8.73 11.25 -3.40
CA ALA A 145 9.35 12.55 -3.57
C ALA A 145 8.45 13.68 -3.07
N THR A 146 7.14 13.56 -3.30
CA THR A 146 6.12 14.49 -2.80
C THR A 146 6.13 14.56 -1.28
N LEU A 147 6.12 13.42 -0.60
CA LEU A 147 6.20 13.32 0.87
C LEU A 147 7.51 13.85 1.45
N ASN A 148 8.55 13.95 0.61
CA ASN A 148 9.86 14.49 0.96
C ASN A 148 10.06 15.93 0.44
N GLY A 149 8.97 16.66 0.18
CA GLY A 149 8.98 18.11 -0.07
C GLY A 149 9.32 18.55 -1.49
N PHE A 150 9.29 17.63 -2.47
CA PHE A 150 9.52 18.01 -3.87
C PHE A 150 8.33 18.80 -4.40
N ASN A 151 8.61 19.93 -5.05
CA ASN A 151 7.58 20.71 -5.74
C ASN A 151 7.21 20.09 -7.10
N LYS A 152 6.08 20.50 -7.65
CA LYS A 152 5.55 19.98 -8.92
C LYS A 152 6.50 20.10 -10.11
N LYS A 153 7.30 21.17 -10.19
CA LYS A 153 8.32 21.33 -11.24
C LYS A 153 9.41 20.27 -11.14
N GLN A 154 9.82 19.92 -9.93
CA GLN A 154 10.80 18.84 -9.69
C GLN A 154 10.20 17.47 -10.00
N LEU A 155 8.95 17.22 -9.58
CA LEU A 155 8.24 15.97 -9.84
C LEU A 155 8.04 15.69 -11.34
N LEU A 156 7.76 16.75 -12.12
CA LEU A 156 7.49 16.67 -13.56
C LEU A 156 8.72 16.97 -14.44
N ASP A 157 9.92 17.02 -13.85
CA ASP A 157 11.17 17.15 -14.59
C ASP A 157 11.40 15.89 -15.46
N LYS A 158 11.64 16.09 -16.76
CA LYS A 158 11.93 15.00 -17.72
C LYS A 158 13.16 14.16 -17.33
N ASN A 159 14.01 14.69 -16.47
CA ASN A 159 15.18 14.03 -15.92
C ASN A 159 14.99 13.49 -14.49
N PHE A 160 13.78 13.57 -13.90
CA PHE A 160 13.51 13.09 -12.55
C PHE A 160 14.03 11.66 -12.35
N TYR A 161 13.63 10.72 -13.22
CA TYR A 161 14.10 9.34 -13.15
C TYR A 161 15.64 9.23 -13.28
N LYS A 162 16.26 9.99 -14.18
CA LYS A 162 17.72 9.96 -14.40
C LYS A 162 18.49 10.49 -13.18
N LYS A 163 17.99 11.55 -12.55
CA LYS A 163 18.56 12.17 -11.34
C LYS A 163 18.44 11.27 -10.11
N HIS A 164 17.45 10.38 -10.08
CA HIS A 164 17.10 9.55 -8.94
C HIS A 164 17.26 8.04 -9.18
N LYS A 165 18.10 7.63 -10.14
CA LYS A 165 18.34 6.20 -10.47
C LYS A 165 18.72 5.34 -9.27
N SER A 166 19.45 5.90 -8.31
CA SER A 166 19.89 5.19 -7.10
C SER A 166 18.72 4.73 -6.22
N TRP A 167 17.55 5.38 -6.31
CA TRP A 167 16.35 4.94 -5.61
C TRP A 167 15.73 3.68 -6.23
N PHE A 168 16.07 3.38 -7.49
CA PHE A 168 15.58 2.24 -8.25
C PHE A 168 16.53 1.03 -8.21
N ASP A 169 17.55 1.07 -7.34
CA ASP A 169 18.66 0.08 -7.29
C ASP A 169 19.28 -0.19 -8.66
N ASP A 170 19.39 0.86 -9.49
CA ASP A 170 19.91 0.81 -10.86
C ASP A 170 19.17 -0.16 -11.81
N LYS A 171 18.05 -0.75 -11.38
CA LYS A 171 17.19 -1.61 -12.20
C LYS A 171 16.37 -0.73 -13.16
N PRO A 172 16.61 -0.80 -14.49
CA PRO A 172 15.99 0.12 -15.43
C PRO A 172 14.47 -0.08 -15.56
N LEU A 173 13.74 1.03 -15.68
CA LEU A 173 12.35 1.03 -16.15
C LEU A 173 12.27 0.54 -17.61
N CYS A 174 11.17 -0.08 -18.00
CA CYS A 174 10.91 -0.39 -19.41
C CYS A 174 10.68 0.89 -20.24
N GLU A 175 10.80 0.77 -21.56
CA GLU A 175 10.80 1.92 -22.47
C GLU A 175 9.49 2.71 -22.46
N GLU A 176 8.33 2.05 -22.33
CA GLU A 176 7.04 2.72 -22.21
C GLU A 176 6.97 3.66 -21.01
N ILE A 177 7.43 3.18 -19.85
CA ILE A 177 7.40 3.97 -18.61
C ILE A 177 8.47 5.06 -18.63
N LYS A 178 9.64 4.80 -19.25
CA LYS A 178 10.64 5.85 -19.51
C LYS A 178 10.08 6.99 -20.34
N ARG A 179 9.35 6.70 -21.43
CA ARG A 179 8.73 7.75 -22.26
C ARG A 179 7.76 8.62 -21.46
N ILE A 180 6.99 8.01 -20.57
CA ILE A 180 6.13 8.75 -19.64
C ILE A 180 6.97 9.59 -18.68
N ALA A 181 8.00 9.02 -18.06
CA ALA A 181 8.90 9.74 -17.17
C ALA A 181 9.62 10.93 -17.84
N GLU A 182 9.83 10.84 -19.15
CA GLU A 182 10.41 11.90 -20.00
C GLU A 182 9.36 12.90 -20.52
N GLY A 183 8.11 12.79 -20.07
CA GLY A 183 7.07 13.80 -20.25
C GLY A 183 6.11 13.55 -21.42
N SER A 184 5.91 12.31 -21.88
CA SER A 184 4.94 12.01 -22.95
C SER A 184 3.51 12.47 -22.63
N TYR A 185 3.18 12.63 -21.35
CA TYR A 185 1.90 13.15 -20.86
C TYR A 185 1.71 14.66 -21.03
N GLN A 186 2.75 15.45 -21.37
CA GLN A 186 2.68 16.92 -21.46
C GLN A 186 2.01 17.39 -22.76
N LYS A 187 0.75 17.04 -22.96
CA LYS A 187 -0.04 17.27 -24.18
C LYS A 187 -1.20 18.24 -23.90
N LYS A 188 -1.12 19.46 -24.45
CA LYS A 188 -2.09 20.55 -24.16
C LYS A 188 -3.53 20.20 -24.57
N GLY A 189 -3.72 19.46 -25.65
CA GLY A 189 -5.03 19.06 -26.17
C GLY A 189 -5.65 17.85 -25.46
N GLY A 190 -4.96 17.25 -24.48
CA GLY A 190 -5.46 16.11 -23.70
C GLY A 190 -5.95 14.97 -24.58
N TYR A 191 -7.26 14.68 -24.53
CA TYR A 191 -7.88 13.64 -25.35
C TYR A 191 -7.65 13.85 -26.86
N LYS A 192 -7.65 15.10 -27.35
CA LYS A 192 -7.42 15.39 -28.79
C LYS A 192 -6.00 15.03 -29.23
N ASP A 193 -5.03 15.11 -28.32
CA ASP A 193 -3.62 14.80 -28.57
C ASP A 193 -3.27 13.32 -28.25
N GLY A 194 -4.29 12.50 -27.99
CA GLY A 194 -4.11 11.06 -27.81
C GLY A 194 -3.93 10.59 -26.36
N ILE A 195 -4.14 11.43 -25.35
CA ILE A 195 -4.24 10.97 -23.95
C ILE A 195 -5.47 10.07 -23.81
N ARG A 196 -5.29 8.85 -23.30
CA ARG A 196 -6.36 7.87 -23.09
C ARG A 196 -6.19 7.21 -21.73
N GLY A 197 -7.15 7.36 -20.84
CA GLY A 197 -7.14 6.67 -19.54
C GLY A 197 -7.86 5.33 -19.66
N LYS A 198 -7.19 4.29 -20.17
CA LYS A 198 -7.80 2.96 -20.41
C LYS A 198 -7.31 1.92 -19.39
N GLY A 199 -7.90 0.72 -19.43
CA GLY A 199 -7.48 -0.44 -18.63
C GLY A 199 -6.00 -0.86 -18.73
N TYR A 200 -5.27 -0.37 -19.75
CA TYR A 200 -3.84 -0.60 -19.91
C TYR A 200 -3.00 0.36 -19.06
N ILE A 201 -2.09 -0.17 -18.26
CA ILE A 201 -1.38 0.60 -17.22
C ILE A 201 -0.55 1.77 -17.74
N VAL A 202 0.04 1.67 -18.93
CA VAL A 202 0.82 2.76 -19.54
C VAL A 202 -0.11 3.94 -19.85
N ASN A 203 -1.28 3.65 -20.43
CA ASN A 203 -2.30 4.63 -20.76
C ASN A 203 -2.86 5.30 -19.49
N ALA A 204 -3.21 4.51 -18.48
CA ALA A 204 -3.72 5.02 -17.21
C ALA A 204 -2.70 5.92 -16.48
N LEU A 205 -1.43 5.53 -16.45
CA LEU A 205 -0.36 6.35 -15.87
C LEU A 205 -0.15 7.65 -16.64
N GLU A 206 -0.09 7.59 -17.98
CA GLU A 206 0.07 8.78 -18.82
C GLU A 206 -1.11 9.76 -18.63
N ALA A 207 -2.34 9.25 -18.56
CA ALA A 207 -3.54 10.05 -18.34
C ALA A 207 -3.57 10.71 -16.96
N ALA A 208 -3.22 9.98 -15.90
CA ALA A 208 -3.18 10.54 -14.54
C ALA A 208 -2.09 11.62 -14.38
N LEU A 209 -0.92 11.43 -15.00
CA LEU A 209 0.14 12.43 -14.99
C LEU A 209 -0.18 13.62 -15.89
N TRP A 210 -0.91 13.42 -16.99
CA TRP A 210 -1.46 14.53 -17.76
C TRP A 210 -2.39 15.37 -16.91
N ALA A 211 -3.35 14.74 -16.21
CA ALA A 211 -4.29 15.43 -15.34
C ALA A 211 -3.54 16.23 -14.26
N PHE A 212 -2.54 15.64 -13.59
CA PHE A 212 -1.72 16.33 -12.60
C PHE A 212 -0.86 17.46 -13.20
N TRP A 213 -0.35 17.30 -14.41
CA TRP A 213 0.38 18.35 -15.10
C TRP A 213 -0.52 19.54 -15.49
N SER A 214 -1.79 19.28 -15.87
CA SER A 214 -2.73 20.29 -16.39
C SER A 214 -3.76 20.80 -15.37
N ASP A 215 -3.69 20.39 -14.10
CA ASP A 215 -4.70 20.70 -13.07
C ASP A 215 -4.72 22.17 -12.59
N ASN A 216 -3.88 23.04 -13.16
CA ASN A 216 -3.72 24.45 -12.79
C ASN A 216 -3.58 24.69 -11.27
N ASP A 217 -2.82 23.83 -10.59
CA ASP A 217 -2.56 23.90 -9.16
C ASP A 217 -3.83 23.78 -8.30
N SER A 218 -4.82 23.04 -8.82
CA SER A 218 -6.09 22.76 -8.15
C SER A 218 -6.40 21.26 -8.17
N PHE A 219 -6.51 20.66 -6.97
CA PHE A 219 -6.91 19.26 -6.84
C PHE A 219 -8.23 18.98 -7.60
N GLU A 220 -9.22 19.86 -7.43
CA GLU A 220 -10.54 19.77 -8.05
C GLU A 220 -10.46 19.77 -9.58
N GLN A 221 -9.72 20.72 -10.18
CA GLN A 221 -9.61 20.78 -11.64
C GLN A 221 -8.93 19.52 -12.20
N GLY A 222 -7.92 18.99 -11.53
CA GLY A 222 -7.25 17.77 -12.01
C GLY A 222 -8.09 16.51 -11.84
N VAL A 223 -8.88 16.36 -10.75
CA VAL A 223 -9.84 15.25 -10.64
C VAL A 223 -10.86 15.35 -11.75
N LEU A 224 -11.44 16.54 -11.97
CA LEU A 224 -12.42 16.74 -13.05
C LEU A 224 -11.81 16.48 -14.43
N ALA A 225 -10.54 16.86 -14.66
CA ALA A 225 -9.84 16.55 -15.90
C ALA A 225 -9.66 15.04 -16.09
N ALA A 226 -9.24 14.32 -15.05
CA ALA A 226 -9.08 12.87 -15.06
C ALA A 226 -10.40 12.14 -15.36
N VAL A 227 -11.52 12.58 -14.73
CA VAL A 227 -12.85 12.00 -14.96
C VAL A 227 -13.37 12.35 -16.37
N ASN A 228 -13.23 13.61 -16.80
CA ASN A 228 -13.75 14.07 -18.09
C ASN A 228 -12.93 13.60 -19.31
N LEU A 229 -11.78 12.95 -19.10
CA LEU A 229 -11.11 12.20 -20.18
C LEU A 229 -11.99 11.06 -20.71
N GLY A 230 -12.94 10.56 -19.91
CA GLY A 230 -13.72 9.37 -20.24
C GLY A 230 -12.89 8.09 -20.13
N ASP A 231 -13.25 7.08 -20.93
CA ASP A 231 -12.66 5.74 -20.88
C ASP A 231 -12.82 5.10 -19.46
N ASP A 232 -11.73 4.78 -18.79
CA ASP A 232 -11.64 4.16 -17.45
C ASP A 232 -11.49 5.28 -16.40
N THR A 233 -12.59 5.99 -16.18
CA THR A 233 -12.63 7.25 -15.43
C THR A 233 -12.32 7.10 -13.95
N ASP A 234 -12.82 6.04 -13.32
CA ASP A 234 -12.64 5.75 -11.90
C ASP A 234 -11.17 5.40 -11.62
N THR A 235 -10.55 4.54 -12.44
CA THR A 235 -9.13 4.22 -12.28
C THR A 235 -8.25 5.44 -12.52
N THR A 236 -8.51 6.22 -13.57
CA THR A 236 -7.69 7.39 -13.90
C THR A 236 -7.76 8.44 -12.79
N ALA A 237 -8.96 8.71 -12.26
CA ALA A 237 -9.17 9.62 -11.14
C ALA A 237 -8.56 9.08 -9.83
N ALA A 238 -8.66 7.77 -9.56
CA ALA A 238 -8.04 7.15 -8.40
C ALA A 238 -6.51 7.18 -8.46
N ILE A 239 -5.90 7.00 -9.65
CA ILE A 239 -4.46 7.19 -9.81
C ILE A 239 -4.13 8.66 -9.55
N TYR A 240 -4.69 9.61 -10.31
CA TYR A 240 -4.46 11.05 -10.10
C TYR A 240 -4.58 11.46 -8.62
N GLY A 241 -5.65 11.02 -7.95
CA GLY A 241 -5.96 11.38 -6.56
C GLY A 241 -4.88 10.96 -5.55
N GLN A 242 -4.13 9.89 -5.81
CA GLN A 242 -3.03 9.45 -4.94
C GLN A 242 -1.87 10.46 -4.93
N LEU A 243 -1.35 10.84 -6.11
CA LEU A 243 -0.26 11.80 -6.21
C LEU A 243 -0.73 13.22 -5.85
N ALA A 244 -1.87 13.64 -6.39
CA ALA A 244 -2.41 14.97 -6.11
C ALA A 244 -2.80 15.11 -4.63
N GLY A 245 -3.37 14.08 -4.01
CA GLY A 245 -3.69 14.07 -2.58
C GLY A 245 -2.45 14.18 -1.70
N ALA A 246 -1.35 13.49 -2.07
CA ALA A 246 -0.05 13.65 -1.40
C ALA A 246 0.53 15.06 -1.59
N TYR A 247 0.35 15.65 -2.78
CA TYR A 247 0.93 16.95 -3.13
C TYR A 247 0.20 18.12 -2.50
N TYR A 248 -1.13 18.18 -2.65
CA TYR A 248 -1.93 19.26 -2.09
C TYR A 248 -2.15 19.08 -0.59
N GLY A 249 -2.13 17.84 -0.09
CA GLY A 249 -2.42 17.53 1.30
C GLY A 249 -3.92 17.58 1.61
N TYR A 250 -4.34 16.77 2.58
CA TYR A 250 -5.76 16.57 2.92
C TYR A 250 -6.52 17.86 3.28
N LYS A 251 -5.85 18.82 3.95
CA LYS A 251 -6.47 20.09 4.37
C LYS A 251 -6.88 20.98 3.19
N ASN A 252 -6.24 20.79 2.02
CA ASN A 252 -6.50 21.56 0.81
C ASN A 252 -7.43 20.85 -0.18
N LEU A 253 -7.98 19.69 0.19
CA LEU A 253 -8.98 19.00 -0.61
C LEU A 253 -10.36 19.68 -0.50
N PRO A 254 -11.20 19.63 -1.54
CA PRO A 254 -12.56 20.18 -1.51
C PRO A 254 -13.40 19.54 -0.39
N LYS A 255 -13.72 20.34 0.64
CA LYS A 255 -14.39 19.84 1.86
C LYS A 255 -15.73 19.17 1.55
N ASN A 256 -16.51 19.76 0.65
CA ASN A 256 -17.79 19.22 0.20
C ASN A 256 -17.65 17.83 -0.44
N TRP A 257 -16.53 17.51 -1.10
CA TRP A 257 -16.30 16.17 -1.66
C TRP A 257 -15.81 15.20 -0.61
N VAL A 258 -14.85 15.62 0.22
CA VAL A 258 -14.30 14.81 1.31
C VAL A 258 -15.39 14.33 2.27
N GLU A 259 -16.37 15.18 2.60
CA GLU A 259 -17.49 14.82 3.46
C GLU A 259 -18.42 13.74 2.88
N GLN A 260 -18.44 13.55 1.55
CA GLN A 260 -19.25 12.52 0.88
C GLN A 260 -18.56 11.15 0.80
N VAL A 261 -17.26 11.09 1.11
CA VAL A 261 -16.49 9.85 1.00
C VAL A 261 -16.99 8.84 2.03
N TYR A 262 -17.45 7.68 1.54
CA TYR A 262 -17.83 6.55 2.38
C TYR A 262 -16.68 6.14 3.32
N ALA A 263 -16.99 5.87 4.58
CA ALA A 263 -16.03 5.48 5.60
C ALA A 263 -14.85 6.47 5.81
N LYS A 264 -15.00 7.76 5.46
CA LYS A 264 -13.98 8.82 5.65
C LYS A 264 -13.21 8.73 6.96
N LYS A 265 -13.92 8.62 8.10
CA LYS A 265 -13.28 8.54 9.44
C LYS A 265 -12.35 7.33 9.58
N PHE A 266 -12.73 6.19 9.00
CA PHE A 266 -11.90 4.99 9.01
C PHE A 266 -10.64 5.19 8.15
N ILE A 267 -10.80 5.72 6.93
CA ILE A 267 -9.69 6.01 6.01
C ILE A 267 -8.68 6.98 6.67
N LEU A 268 -9.17 8.03 7.33
CA LEU A 268 -8.35 8.99 8.08
C LEU A 268 -7.59 8.37 9.25
N ASN A 269 -8.20 7.43 9.97
CA ASN A 269 -7.50 6.76 11.06
C ASN A 269 -6.47 5.76 10.52
N LEU A 270 -6.80 5.08 9.42
CA LEU A 270 -5.87 4.17 8.75
C LEU A 270 -4.65 4.89 8.18
N SER A 271 -4.82 6.09 7.64
CA SER A 271 -3.69 6.91 7.17
C SER A 271 -2.78 7.36 8.30
N LYS A 272 -3.34 7.72 9.45
CA LYS A 272 -2.56 8.00 10.67
C LYS A 272 -1.79 6.77 11.15
N TRP A 273 -2.39 5.58 11.12
CA TRP A 273 -1.69 4.34 11.46
C TRP A 273 -0.57 4.02 10.47
N ILE A 274 -0.77 4.24 9.17
CA ILE A 274 0.29 4.10 8.18
C ILE A 274 1.46 5.04 8.47
N ALA A 275 1.17 6.31 8.74
CA ALA A 275 2.20 7.29 9.09
C ALA A 275 2.96 6.87 10.36
N TYR A 276 2.24 6.46 11.41
CA TYR A 276 2.82 6.01 12.67
C TYR A 276 3.70 4.77 12.50
N GLU A 277 3.22 3.73 11.80
CA GLU A 277 4.00 2.52 11.58
C GLU A 277 5.19 2.77 10.65
N GLY A 278 5.02 3.61 9.63
CA GLY A 278 6.09 4.02 8.74
C GLY A 278 7.19 4.81 9.45
N GLU A 279 6.83 5.67 10.40
CA GLU A 279 7.75 6.42 11.26
C GLU A 279 8.63 5.48 12.11
N ASN A 280 8.02 4.40 12.61
CA ASN A 280 8.65 3.43 13.49
C ASN A 280 9.30 2.26 12.75
N TRP A 281 9.10 2.17 11.43
CA TRP A 281 9.63 1.08 10.64
C TRP A 281 11.16 1.14 10.63
N LYS A 282 11.79 0.03 11.00
CA LYS A 282 13.23 -0.16 10.87
C LYS A 282 13.47 -1.35 9.98
N LYS A 283 14.39 -1.19 9.04
CA LYS A 283 14.90 -2.35 8.32
C LYS A 283 15.53 -3.29 9.34
N MET A 284 15.07 -4.53 9.41
CA MET A 284 15.78 -5.57 10.15
C MET A 284 17.19 -5.69 9.56
N GLU A 285 18.19 -5.23 10.29
CA GLU A 285 19.57 -5.58 10.03
C GLU A 285 19.75 -7.02 10.51
N ILE A 286 19.75 -7.96 9.58
CA ILE A 286 20.30 -9.28 9.87
C ILE A 286 21.81 -9.08 9.95
N SER A 287 22.33 -8.88 11.16
CA SER A 287 23.76 -8.97 11.42
C SER A 287 24.18 -10.43 11.18
N LEU A 288 24.59 -10.75 9.97
CA LEU A 288 25.37 -11.97 9.74
C LEU A 288 26.73 -11.74 10.39
N SER A 289 26.86 -12.06 11.67
CA SER A 289 28.17 -12.28 12.27
C SER A 289 28.75 -13.54 11.63
N SER A 290 29.60 -13.34 10.64
CA SER A 290 30.49 -14.35 10.07
C SER A 290 31.52 -14.77 11.12
N SER A 291 31.10 -15.57 12.10
CA SER A 291 31.96 -16.39 12.97
C SER A 291 31.13 -17.17 13.97
N GLN A 292 30.59 -18.31 13.54
CA GLN A 292 30.39 -19.54 14.33
C GLN A 292 29.59 -20.55 13.49
N PHE A 293 30.15 -20.93 12.33
CA PHE A 293 29.89 -22.27 11.79
C PHE A 293 31.05 -23.15 12.24
N THR A 294 30.95 -23.66 13.46
CA THR A 294 31.64 -24.89 13.85
C THR A 294 30.56 -25.90 14.15
N ASN A 295 30.62 -27.00 13.40
CA ASN A 295 29.76 -28.16 13.49
C ASN A 295 29.65 -28.62 14.93
N ASP A 296 28.42 -28.74 15.43
CA ASP A 296 28.03 -29.84 16.31
C ASP A 296 26.53 -30.10 16.12
N ILE A 297 26.25 -31.29 15.61
CA ILE A 297 24.90 -31.86 15.55
C ILE A 297 24.60 -32.33 16.97
N ASP A 298 23.72 -31.63 17.67
CA ASP A 298 23.09 -32.17 18.88
C ASP A 298 21.56 -32.16 18.75
N ASN A 299 20.99 -33.36 18.93
CA ASN A 299 19.58 -33.67 18.79
C ASN A 299 18.83 -33.32 20.09
N SER A 300 18.67 -32.03 20.37
CA SER A 300 17.75 -31.57 21.43
C SER A 300 16.86 -30.44 20.91
N VAL A 301 15.60 -30.77 20.65
CA VAL A 301 14.54 -29.81 20.34
C VAL A 301 14.29 -28.92 21.57
N PRO A 302 14.44 -27.58 21.50
CA PRO A 302 14.01 -26.71 22.58
C PRO A 302 12.49 -26.58 22.54
N VAL A 303 11.81 -27.16 23.51
CA VAL A 303 10.40 -26.89 23.81
C VAL A 303 10.31 -25.44 24.28
N TYR A 304 9.86 -24.53 23.40
CA TYR A 304 9.56 -23.16 23.82
C TYR A 304 8.26 -23.12 24.61
N HIS A 305 8.39 -22.80 25.90
CA HIS A 305 7.34 -22.71 26.90
C HIS A 305 6.13 -21.88 26.44
N GLN A 306 4.97 -22.55 26.43
CA GLN A 306 3.63 -22.01 26.19
C GLN A 306 3.01 -21.40 27.48
N GLU A 307 3.81 -20.87 28.41
CA GLU A 307 3.35 -20.59 29.79
C GLU A 307 3.17 -19.12 30.18
N ARG A 308 3.32 -18.16 29.25
CA ARG A 308 3.29 -16.72 29.61
C ARG A 308 2.09 -15.92 29.11
N ILE A 309 1.12 -16.54 28.44
CA ILE A 309 -0.08 -15.86 27.92
C ILE A 309 -1.35 -16.28 28.68
N GLU A 310 -1.47 -17.52 29.16
CA GLU A 310 -2.68 -17.99 29.86
C GLU A 310 -2.84 -17.39 31.27
N ASN A 311 -1.74 -17.10 31.97
CA ASN A 311 -1.81 -16.55 33.33
C ASN A 311 -2.23 -15.07 33.40
N LYS A 312 -2.09 -14.29 32.30
CA LYS A 312 -2.56 -12.89 32.26
C LYS A 312 -4.03 -12.77 31.85
N VAL A 313 -4.54 -13.71 31.06
CA VAL A 313 -5.95 -13.74 30.64
C VAL A 313 -6.85 -14.20 31.79
N ASN A 314 -6.40 -15.17 32.60
CA ASN A 314 -7.16 -15.63 33.78
C ASN A 314 -7.19 -14.61 34.92
N ALA A 315 -6.12 -13.83 35.13
CA ALA A 315 -6.09 -12.78 36.16
C ALA A 315 -7.08 -11.63 35.89
N LEU A 316 -7.36 -11.32 34.61
CA LEU A 316 -8.32 -10.27 34.21
C LEU A 316 -9.79 -10.75 34.23
N LEU A 317 -10.03 -12.07 34.17
CA LEU A 317 -11.37 -12.65 34.23
C LEU A 317 -11.86 -12.89 35.66
N VAL A 318 -10.95 -13.10 36.63
CA VAL A 318 -11.32 -13.28 38.04
C VAL A 318 -11.71 -11.96 38.73
N GLN A 319 -11.21 -10.81 38.28
CA GLN A 319 -11.57 -9.50 38.86
C GLN A 319 -12.95 -8.96 38.44
N ARG A 320 -13.70 -9.65 37.55
CA ARG A 320 -15.05 -9.22 37.12
C ARG A 320 -16.21 -9.84 37.91
N ASN A 321 -15.95 -10.72 38.87
CA ASN A 321 -16.99 -11.41 39.65
C ASN A 321 -17.03 -11.04 41.15
N SER A 322 -16.80 -9.77 41.49
CA SER A 322 -17.10 -9.28 42.83
C SER A 322 -17.61 -7.83 42.83
N GLY A 323 -18.91 -7.68 43.06
CA GLY A 323 -19.48 -6.59 43.86
C GLY A 323 -19.42 -5.17 43.31
N CYS A 324 -20.57 -4.70 42.85
CA CYS A 324 -20.91 -3.30 42.64
C CYS A 324 -20.47 -2.40 43.82
N LYS A 325 -19.56 -1.45 43.59
CA LYS A 325 -19.45 -0.16 44.31
C LYS A 325 -18.94 0.92 43.35
N THR A 326 -19.55 2.09 43.45
CA THR A 326 -19.34 3.31 42.67
C THR A 326 -18.01 4.03 42.95
N VAL A 327 -17.72 5.08 42.15
CA VAL A 327 -16.81 6.25 42.38
C VAL A 327 -15.48 6.23 41.56
N PRO A 328 -14.92 7.35 41.03
CA PRO A 328 -15.45 8.56 40.35
C PRO A 328 -14.73 8.91 39.00
N ASN A 329 -15.17 10.01 38.36
CA ASN A 329 -14.62 10.62 37.13
C ASN A 329 -13.09 10.80 37.07
N GLU A 330 -12.41 10.11 36.13
CA GLU A 330 -11.09 10.50 35.62
C GLU A 330 -11.24 11.10 34.21
N ARG A 331 -11.55 12.41 34.14
CA ARG A 331 -11.70 13.16 32.88
C ARG A 331 -10.61 14.21 32.62
N GLN A 332 -9.47 14.16 33.32
CA GLN A 332 -8.47 15.24 33.22
C GLN A 332 -7.02 14.82 32.91
N ALA A 333 -6.67 13.53 32.87
CA ALA A 333 -5.27 13.13 32.63
C ALA A 333 -4.87 13.00 31.14
N ASN A 334 -5.82 12.91 30.20
CA ASN A 334 -5.52 12.60 28.79
C ASN A 334 -5.64 13.78 27.80
N ARG A 335 -5.87 15.01 28.26
CA ARG A 335 -5.96 16.17 27.34
C ARG A 335 -4.60 16.75 26.95
N ARG A 336 -3.57 16.65 27.81
CA ARG A 336 -2.23 17.18 27.50
C ARG A 336 -1.47 16.33 26.47
N SER A 337 -1.55 15.00 26.58
CA SER A 337 -0.90 14.07 25.65
C SER A 337 -1.51 14.10 24.23
N ILE A 338 -2.82 14.34 24.12
CA ILE A 338 -3.49 14.47 22.82
C ILE A 338 -3.11 15.79 22.12
N LEU A 339 -2.99 16.90 22.86
CA LEU A 339 -2.60 18.21 22.31
C LEU A 339 -1.13 18.25 21.87
N GLU A 340 -0.24 17.55 22.57
CA GLU A 340 1.18 17.41 22.18
C GLU A 340 1.36 16.52 20.94
N LEU A 341 0.52 15.49 20.77
CA LEU A 341 0.48 14.71 19.53
C LEU A 341 -0.07 15.54 18.36
N GLU A 342 -1.11 16.34 18.57
CA GLU A 342 -1.67 17.22 17.53
C GLU A 342 -0.67 18.27 17.00
N SER A 343 0.28 18.74 17.82
CA SER A 343 1.32 19.68 17.37
C SER A 343 2.51 19.00 16.67
N MET A 344 2.79 17.72 16.93
CA MET A 344 3.85 16.97 16.24
C MET A 344 3.44 16.53 14.83
N PHE A 345 2.14 16.33 14.57
CA PHE A 345 1.62 15.95 13.25
C PHE A 345 1.33 17.14 12.32
N SER A 346 1.70 18.38 12.68
CA SER A 346 1.49 19.55 11.82
C SER A 346 2.56 19.74 10.74
N GLU A 347 3.69 19.04 10.80
CA GLU A 347 4.83 19.29 9.89
C GLU A 347 5.01 18.25 8.77
N VAL A 348 4.31 17.10 8.81
CA VAL A 348 4.35 16.10 7.72
C VAL A 348 2.92 15.60 7.43
N ASP A 349 2.23 16.23 6.47
CA ASP A 349 0.86 15.90 6.05
C ASP A 349 0.82 14.57 5.23
N LEU A 350 0.88 13.42 5.91
CA LEU A 350 0.85 12.05 5.32
C LEU A 350 -0.57 11.54 4.92
N LEU A 351 -1.52 12.42 4.63
CA LEU A 351 -2.95 12.07 4.51
C LEU A 351 -3.44 11.71 3.07
N ALA A 352 -2.61 11.04 2.25
CA ALA A 352 -2.90 10.77 0.84
C ALA A 352 -3.67 9.46 0.50
N LEU A 353 -4.31 8.82 1.50
CA LEU A 353 -4.94 7.49 1.38
C LEU A 353 -6.39 7.48 0.94
#